data_AF-A0A2V1P5A1-F1
#
_entry.id   AF-A0A2V1P5A1-F1
#
_cell.length_a   1.000
_cell.length_b   1.000
_cell.length_c   1.000
_cell.angle_alpha   90.00
_cell.angle_beta   90.00
_cell.angle_gamma   90.00
#
_symmetry.space_group_name_H-M   'P 1'
#
loop_
_entity.id
_entity.type
_entity.pdbx_description
1 polymer ?
#
loop_
_entity_poly.entity_id
_entity_poly.type
_entity_poly.pdbx_seq_one_letter_code
_entity_poly.pdbx_strand_id
1 'polypeptide(L)'
;MIICHCQNITDSDIHAAIDWMRRSDTDTLITPGKIYRALGKAADCGSCMPLFLATMRSSAALEIPAELTGLRKGAAATGRD
;
A
#
# COMPACT_ATOMS: atom_id res chain seq x y z
N MET A 1 -1.28 2.75 -17.78
CA MET A 1 -0.63 1.46 -18.14
C MET A 1 -1.24 0.31 -17.34
N ILE A 2 -1.40 -0.89 -17.94
CA ILE A 2 -1.83 -2.08 -17.19
C ILE A 2 -0.70 -2.59 -16.27
N ILE A 3 -1.03 -2.83 -15.00
CA ILE A 3 -0.08 -3.26 -13.97
C ILE A 3 -0.33 -4.72 -13.60
N CYS A 4 -1.58 -5.13 -13.41
CA CYS A 4 -1.97 -6.52 -13.18
C CYS A 4 -2.84 -7.04 -14.32
N HIS A 5 -2.34 -8.01 -15.08
CA HIS A 5 -3.07 -8.62 -16.18
C HIS A 5 -4.26 -9.45 -15.69
N CYS A 6 -4.05 -10.38 -14.74
CA CYS A 6 -5.11 -11.28 -14.25
C CYS A 6 -6.36 -10.55 -13.73
N GLN A 7 -6.14 -9.41 -13.07
CA GLN A 7 -7.21 -8.63 -12.45
C GLN A 7 -7.58 -7.40 -13.26
N ASN A 8 -6.96 -7.15 -14.41
CA ASN A 8 -7.12 -5.93 -15.20
C ASN A 8 -7.04 -4.65 -14.34
N ILE A 9 -5.92 -4.44 -13.66
CA ILE A 9 -5.66 -3.26 -12.82
C ILE A 9 -4.63 -2.39 -13.53
N THR A 10 -4.93 -1.11 -13.66
CA THR A 10 -4.05 -0.09 -14.24
C THR A 10 -3.33 0.73 -13.18
N ASP A 11 -2.33 1.50 -13.59
CA ASP A 11 -1.68 2.53 -12.77
C ASP A 11 -2.69 3.55 -12.23
N SER A 12 -3.63 3.97 -13.07
CA SER A 12 -4.67 4.95 -12.70
C SER A 12 -5.59 4.39 -11.61
N ASP A 13 -5.94 3.10 -11.67
CA ASP A 13 -6.71 2.43 -10.62
C ASP A 13 -5.94 2.42 -9.28
N ILE A 14 -4.64 2.15 -9.33
CA ILE A 14 -3.77 2.15 -8.14
C ILE A 14 -3.70 3.55 -7.52
N HIS A 15 -3.46 4.59 -8.33
CA HIS A 15 -3.40 5.98 -7.85
C HIS A 15 -4.75 6.44 -7.28
N ALA A 16 -5.86 6.17 -7.97
CA ALA A 16 -7.19 6.53 -7.49
C ALA A 16 -7.54 5.83 -6.16
N ALA A 17 -7.15 4.56 -6.00
CA ALA A 17 -7.35 3.83 -4.75
C ALA A 17 -6.51 4.41 -3.60
N ILE A 18 -5.25 4.76 -3.86
CA ILE A 18 -4.37 5.43 -2.88
C ILE A 18 -4.99 6.77 -2.43
N ASP A 19 -5.40 7.60 -3.38
CA ASP A 19 -5.96 8.93 -3.10
C ASP A 19 -7.28 8.84 -2.35
N TRP A 20 -8.14 7.87 -2.69
CA TRP A 20 -9.37 7.61 -1.95
C TRP A 20 -9.09 7.15 -0.52
N MET A 21 -8.15 6.21 -0.34
CA MET A 21 -7.76 5.74 1.00
C MET A 21 -7.24 6.89 1.87
N ARG A 22 -6.32 7.71 1.33
CA ARG A 22 -5.73 8.82 2.10
C ARG A 22 -6.74 9.93 2.42
N ARG A 23 -7.68 10.21 1.52
CA ARG A 23 -8.78 11.16 1.80
C ARG A 23 -9.79 10.62 2.82
N SER A 24 -9.97 9.31 2.88
CA SER A 24 -10.92 8.68 3.79
C SER A 24 -10.35 8.49 5.20
N ASP A 25 -9.03 8.24 5.29
CA ASP A 25 -8.30 8.04 6.52
C ASP A 25 -6.84 8.48 6.30
N THR A 26 -6.48 9.62 6.92
CA THR A 26 -5.16 10.23 6.76
C THR A 26 -4.04 9.38 7.33
N ASP A 27 -4.33 8.45 8.24
CA ASP A 27 -3.32 7.66 8.96
C ASP A 27 -3.28 6.21 8.47
N THR A 28 -4.09 5.87 7.47
CA THR A 28 -4.20 4.51 6.99
C THR A 28 -2.88 4.01 6.39
N LEU A 29 -2.42 2.85 6.85
CA LEU A 29 -1.33 2.15 6.18
C LEU A 29 -1.83 1.57 4.85
N ILE A 30 -1.35 2.10 3.74
CA ILE A 30 -1.74 1.64 2.40
C ILE A 30 -0.84 0.49 1.97
N THR A 31 -1.45 -0.67 1.69
CA THR A 31 -0.74 -1.89 1.26
C THR A 31 -1.32 -2.40 -0.05
N PRO A 32 -0.59 -3.22 -0.84
CA PRO A 32 -1.15 -3.82 -2.05
C PRO A 32 -2.47 -4.55 -1.77
N GLY A 33 -2.55 -5.30 -0.66
CA GLY A 33 -3.76 -5.99 -0.24
C GLY A 33 -4.95 -5.06 0.01
N LYS A 34 -4.73 -3.87 0.61
CA LYS A 34 -5.79 -2.86 0.74
C LYS A 34 -6.22 -2.28 -0.60
N ILE A 35 -5.29 -2.05 -1.54
CA ILE A 35 -5.63 -1.60 -2.90
C ILE A 35 -6.50 -2.65 -3.60
N TYR A 36 -6.12 -3.92 -3.58
CA TYR A 36 -6.95 -5.00 -4.12
C TYR A 36 -8.38 -4.96 -3.55
N ARG A 37 -8.50 -4.88 -2.21
CA ARG A 37 -9.80 -4.81 -1.54
C ARG A 37 -10.61 -3.57 -1.90
N ALA A 38 -9.98 -2.39 -1.98
CA ALA A 38 -10.63 -1.13 -2.36
C ALA A 38 -11.18 -1.19 -3.79
N LEU A 39 -10.52 -1.92 -4.68
CA LEU A 39 -10.97 -2.16 -6.05
C LEU A 39 -11.98 -3.31 -6.18
N GLY A 40 -12.35 -3.98 -5.08
CA GLY A 40 -13.24 -5.14 -5.11
C GLY A 40 -12.60 -6.39 -5.73
N LYS A 41 -11.27 -6.50 -5.70
CA LYS A 41 -10.50 -7.57 -6.36
C LYS A 41 -9.68 -8.38 -5.35
N ALA A 42 -9.24 -9.56 -5.76
CA ALA A 42 -8.28 -10.38 -5.03
C ALA A 42 -7.04 -10.65 -5.90
N ALA A 43 -5.88 -10.84 -5.28
CA ALA A 43 -4.71 -11.27 -6.03
C ALA A 43 -4.92 -12.68 -6.59
N ASP A 44 -4.46 -12.90 -7.82
CA ASP A 44 -4.53 -14.20 -8.51
C ASP A 44 -3.14 -14.86 -8.54
N CYS A 45 -2.25 -14.43 -9.45
CA CYS A 45 -0.91 -15.02 -9.60
C CYS A 45 0.22 -14.25 -8.90
N GLY A 46 -0.01 -12.98 -8.54
CA GLY A 46 0.99 -12.12 -7.86
C GLY A 46 2.19 -11.65 -8.69
N SER A 47 2.32 -12.06 -9.96
CA SER A 47 3.49 -11.72 -10.82
C SER A 47 3.69 -10.22 -11.04
N CYS A 48 2.63 -9.42 -10.91
CA CYS A 48 2.69 -7.97 -11.03
C CYS A 48 3.32 -7.26 -9.83
N MET A 49 3.57 -7.93 -8.69
CA MET A 49 3.95 -7.25 -7.44
C MET A 49 5.15 -6.32 -7.53
N PRO A 50 6.26 -6.64 -8.24
CA PRO A 50 7.35 -5.69 -8.39
C PRO A 50 6.90 -4.36 -9.04
N LEU A 51 6.13 -4.44 -10.13
CA LEU A 51 5.61 -3.27 -10.84
C LEU A 51 4.50 -2.56 -10.06
N PHE A 52 3.65 -3.33 -9.38
CA PHE A 52 2.59 -2.82 -8.51
C PHE A 52 3.17 -1.97 -7.38
N LEU A 53 4.19 -2.49 -6.68
CA LEU A 53 4.89 -1.77 -5.62
C LEU A 53 5.66 -0.56 -6.16
N ALA A 54 6.28 -0.65 -7.34
CA ALA A 54 6.92 0.49 -7.98
C ALA A 54 5.91 1.62 -8.27
N THR A 55 4.73 1.26 -8.78
CA THR A 55 3.63 2.19 -9.07
C THR A 55 3.07 2.80 -7.78
N MET A 56 2.96 2.03 -6.70
CA MET A 56 2.58 2.58 -5.40
C MET A 56 3.60 3.60 -4.89
N ARG A 57 4.91 3.28 -4.99
CA ARG A 57 5.99 4.13 -4.48
C ARG A 57 6.18 5.43 -5.25
N SER A 58 5.65 5.55 -6.47
CA SER A 58 5.67 6.81 -7.21
C SER A 58 4.61 7.81 -6.72
N SER A 59 3.67 7.38 -5.87
CA SER A 59 2.69 8.28 -5.25
C SER A 59 3.25 8.90 -3.98
N ALA A 60 3.24 10.23 -3.90
CA ALA A 60 3.56 10.98 -2.68
C ALA A 60 2.58 10.69 -1.53
N ALA A 61 1.36 10.23 -1.82
CA ALA A 61 0.36 9.91 -0.80
C ALA A 61 0.64 8.60 -0.03
N LEU A 62 1.72 7.87 -0.35
CA LEU A 62 2.11 6.61 0.29
C LEU A 62 2.94 6.79 1.58
N GLU A 63 3.06 8.00 2.09
CA GLU A 63 3.82 8.29 3.32
C GLU A 63 3.35 7.45 4.51
N ILE A 64 4.31 7.03 5.33
CA ILE A 64 4.04 6.28 6.56
C ILE A 64 3.91 7.29 7.70
N PRO A 65 2.83 7.27 8.50
CA PRO A 65 2.70 8.12 9.69
C PRO A 65 3.93 8.00 10.59
N ALA A 66 4.41 9.14 11.11
CA ALA A 66 5.68 9.23 11.83
C ALA A 66 5.70 8.29 13.05
N GLU A 67 4.57 8.17 13.72
CA GLU A 67 4.32 7.33 14.90
C GLU A 67 4.48 5.84 14.62
N LEU A 68 4.30 5.44 13.35
CA LEU A 68 4.42 4.06 12.89
C LEU A 68 5.82 3.74 12.34
N THR A 69 6.73 4.72 12.31
CA THR A 69 8.12 4.50 11.89
C THR A 69 8.96 3.97 13.06
N GLY A 70 9.99 3.16 12.76
CA GLY A 70 10.99 2.77 13.76
C GLY A 70 10.48 1.89 14.91
N LEU A 71 9.28 1.29 14.83
CA LEU A 71 8.65 0.49 15.90
C LEU A 71 9.58 -0.59 16.49
N ARG A 72 10.46 -1.18 15.67
CA ARG A 72 11.44 -2.18 16.13
C ARG A 72 12.45 -1.62 17.14
N LYS A 73 12.78 -0.32 17.06
CA LYS A 73 13.72 0.34 17.98
C LYS A 73 13.11 0.57 19.37
N GLY A 74 11.79 0.84 19.44
CA GLY A 74 11.08 1.04 20.71
C GLY A 74 10.92 -0.23 21.54
N ALA A 75 10.66 -1.37 20.89
CA ALA A 75 10.47 -2.65 21.58
C ALA A 75 11.72 -3.18 22.31
N ALA A 76 12.92 -2.80 21.87
CA ALA A 76 14.17 -3.21 22.50
C ALA A 76 14.45 -2.50 23.85
N ALA A 77 13.74 -1.41 24.15
CA ALA A 77 13.96 -0.61 25.36
C ALA A 77 13.14 -1.05 26.59
N THR A 78 12.19 -1.99 26.44
CA THR A 78 11.20 -2.32 27.50
C THR A 78 11.27 -3.78 27.99
N GLY A 79 12.33 -4.52 27.64
CA GLY A 79 12.37 -5.98 27.84
C GLY A 79 13.66 -6.54 28.43
N ARG A 80 14.26 -5.86 29.41
CA ARG A 80 15.39 -6.41 30.16
C ARG A 80 15.40 -5.93 31.61
N ASP A 81 14.40 -6.39 32.37
CA ASP A 81 14.39 -6.39 33.83
C ASP A 81 14.09 -7.82 34.32
#